data_AF-A0A8H3WGG8-F1
#
_entry.id   AF-A0A8H3WGG8-F1
#
_cell.length_a   1.000
_cell.length_b   1.000
_cell.length_c   1.000
_cell.angle_alpha   90.00
_cell.angle_beta   90.00
_cell.angle_gamma   90.00
#
_symmetry.space_group_name_H-M   'P 1'
#
loop_
_entity.id
_entity.type
_entity.pdbx_description
1 polymer ?
#
loop_
_entity_poly.entity_id
_entity_poly.type
_entity_poly.pdbx_seq_one_letter_code
_entity_poly.pdbx_strand_id
1 'polypeptide(L)'
;MRMENEQRLDDLRDRMRLDTQRRETRAHEAIQSPKWDAALVASHNLRWLQQHGLVSSDPISGSLRAVAAGLLHRMILDGEFAGEMSTMLDQWKAWAENGGLRKSDLETLREGLKSFALASLLVAVIKDVGAAAEGSLSMDLQECLRMWRQVRLG
;
A
#
# COMPACT_ATOMS: atom_id res chain seq x y z
N MET A 1 -13.55 48.41 -9.55
CA MET A 1 -12.20 47.91 -9.88
C MET A 1 -11.30 47.61 -8.67
N ARG A 2 -10.88 48.56 -7.81
CA ARG A 2 -10.02 48.21 -6.63
C ARG A 2 -10.75 47.37 -5.56
N MET A 3 -11.94 47.79 -5.15
CA MET A 3 -12.76 47.04 -4.18
C MET A 3 -13.13 45.63 -4.68
N GLU A 4 -13.50 45.47 -5.97
CA GLU A 4 -13.77 44.13 -6.55
C GLU A 4 -12.54 43.21 -6.55
N ASN A 5 -11.33 43.77 -6.63
CA ASN A 5 -10.11 42.98 -6.61
C ASN A 5 -9.75 42.53 -5.19
N GLU A 6 -9.98 43.40 -4.19
CA GLU A 6 -9.86 43.07 -2.76
C GLU A 6 -10.89 42.02 -2.34
N GLN A 7 -12.14 42.15 -2.77
CA GLN A 7 -13.21 41.17 -2.50
C GLN A 7 -12.89 39.81 -3.11
N ARG A 8 -12.32 39.75 -4.32
CA ARG A 8 -11.85 38.49 -4.92
C ARG A 8 -10.68 37.86 -4.15
N LEU A 9 -9.78 38.66 -3.58
CA LEU A 9 -8.66 38.16 -2.79
C LEU A 9 -9.12 37.57 -1.46
N ASP A 10 -10.10 38.20 -0.81
CA ASP A 10 -10.72 37.70 0.42
C ASP A 10 -11.53 36.42 0.14
N ASP A 11 -12.32 36.38 -0.94
CA ASP A 11 -13.05 35.18 -1.37
C ASP A 11 -12.09 34.00 -1.65
N LEU A 12 -10.92 34.27 -2.25
CA LEU A 12 -9.89 33.26 -2.49
C LEU A 12 -9.26 32.77 -1.19
N ARG A 13 -8.97 33.67 -0.24
CA ARG A 13 -8.45 33.30 1.09
C ARG A 13 -9.42 32.43 1.87
N ASP A 14 -10.71 32.79 1.88
CA ASP A 14 -11.74 32.04 2.58
C ASP A 14 -11.94 30.65 1.95
N ARG A 15 -11.92 30.54 0.62
CA ARG A 15 -11.93 29.24 -0.07
C ARG A 15 -10.73 28.38 0.29
N MET A 16 -9.52 28.94 0.29
CA MET A 16 -8.32 28.20 0.68
C MET A 16 -8.39 27.71 2.13
N ARG A 17 -8.91 28.55 3.04
CA ARG A 17 -9.07 28.19 4.46
C ARG A 17 -10.09 27.06 4.65
N LEU A 18 -11.24 27.15 3.99
CA LEU A 18 -12.27 26.11 4.04
C LEU A 18 -11.78 24.78 3.45
N ASP A 19 -11.03 24.81 2.34
CA ASP A 19 -10.46 23.60 1.76
C ASP A 19 -9.41 22.97 2.67
N THR A 20 -8.60 23.79 3.34
CA THR A 20 -7.62 23.30 4.32
C THR A 20 -8.32 22.62 5.48
N GLN A 21 -9.34 23.26 6.07
CA GLN A 21 -10.13 22.67 7.16
C GLN A 21 -10.79 21.35 6.74
N ARG A 22 -11.40 21.29 5.55
CA ARG A 22 -12.01 20.05 5.04
C ARG A 22 -11.00 18.92 4.87
N ARG A 23 -9.79 19.24 4.38
CA ARG A 23 -8.71 18.26 4.23
C ARG A 23 -8.22 17.74 5.58
N GLU A 24 -8.12 18.62 6.58
CA GLU A 24 -7.73 18.25 7.94
C GLU A 24 -8.79 17.38 8.62
N THR A 25 -10.08 17.74 8.52
CA THR A 25 -11.17 16.94 9.06
C THR A 25 -11.19 15.54 8.46
N ARG A 26 -11.11 15.42 7.12
CA ARG A 26 -11.06 14.10 6.45
C ARG A 26 -9.84 13.28 6.85
N ALA A 27 -8.68 13.92 7.03
CA ALA A 27 -7.47 13.23 7.46
C ALA A 27 -7.62 12.69 8.90
N HIS A 28 -8.23 13.48 9.79
CA HIS A 28 -8.50 13.08 11.16
C HIS A 28 -9.49 11.91 11.23
N GLU A 29 -10.59 12.01 10.47
CA GLU A 29 -11.61 10.94 10.35
C GLU A 29 -11.00 9.66 9.78
N ALA A 30 -10.14 9.76 8.75
CA ALA A 30 -9.49 8.60 8.16
C ALA A 30 -8.55 7.89 9.15
N ILE A 31 -7.76 8.63 9.93
CA ILE A 31 -6.84 8.07 10.93
C ILE A 31 -7.59 7.36 12.05
N GLN A 32 -8.76 7.87 12.44
CA GLN A 32 -9.60 7.26 13.47
C GLN A 32 -10.53 6.15 12.94
N SER A 33 -10.60 5.98 11.63
CA SER A 33 -11.49 5.00 11.02
C SER A 33 -11.05 3.56 11.33
N PRO A 34 -12.00 2.59 11.31
CA PRO A 34 -11.65 1.19 11.46
C PRO A 34 -10.64 0.74 10.40
N LYS A 35 -9.66 -0.06 10.83
CA LYS A 35 -8.64 -0.60 9.92
C LYS A 35 -9.29 -1.47 8.86
N TRP A 36 -8.98 -1.19 7.59
CA TRP A 36 -9.33 -2.08 6.50
C TRP A 36 -8.41 -3.28 6.46
N ASP A 37 -8.94 -4.41 5.99
CA ASP A 37 -8.10 -5.56 5.72
C ASP A 37 -7.21 -5.33 4.49
N ALA A 38 -6.02 -5.92 4.49
CA ALA A 38 -5.05 -5.84 3.39
C ALA A 38 -5.66 -6.25 2.04
N ALA A 39 -6.52 -7.28 2.02
CA ALA A 39 -7.23 -7.72 0.81
C ALA A 39 -8.16 -6.63 0.27
N LEU A 40 -8.89 -5.94 1.15
CA LEU A 40 -9.79 -4.85 0.76
C LEU A 40 -8.98 -3.65 0.22
N VAL A 41 -7.91 -3.26 0.92
CA VAL A 41 -7.03 -2.16 0.48
C VAL A 41 -6.43 -2.47 -0.90
N ALA A 42 -5.90 -3.69 -1.10
CA ALA A 42 -5.34 -4.11 -2.37
C ALA A 42 -6.38 -4.11 -3.50
N SER A 43 -7.63 -4.49 -3.24
CA SER A 43 -8.69 -4.48 -4.26
C SER A 43 -9.00 -3.07 -4.78
N HIS A 44 -9.03 -2.08 -3.89
CA HIS A 44 -9.22 -0.68 -4.25
C HIS A 44 -8.00 -0.12 -4.99
N ASN A 45 -6.81 -0.40 -4.48
CA ASN A 45 -5.57 0.07 -5.09
C ASN A 45 -5.30 -0.57 -6.45
N LEU A 46 -5.61 -1.85 -6.64
CA LEU A 46 -5.51 -2.51 -7.94
C LEU A 46 -6.41 -1.82 -8.98
N ARG A 47 -7.66 -1.54 -8.62
CA ARG A 47 -8.58 -0.80 -9.50
C ARG A 47 -8.05 0.59 -9.82
N TRP A 48 -7.52 1.30 -8.82
CA TRP A 48 -6.92 2.61 -9.03
C TRP A 48 -5.71 2.56 -9.98
N LEU A 49 -4.82 1.58 -9.81
CA LEU A 49 -3.66 1.36 -10.68
C LEU A 49 -4.06 1.06 -12.13
N GLN A 50 -5.09 0.24 -12.33
CA GLN A 50 -5.65 -0.08 -13.65
C GLN A 50 -6.25 1.16 -14.33
N GLN A 51 -7.01 1.97 -13.58
CA GLN A 51 -7.59 3.22 -14.10
C GLN A 51 -6.54 4.23 -14.55
N HIS A 52 -5.36 4.23 -13.92
CA HIS A 52 -4.25 5.13 -14.25
C HIS A 52 -3.27 4.52 -15.27
N GLY A 53 -3.56 3.33 -15.82
CA GLY A 53 -2.70 2.65 -16.80
C GLY A 53 -1.35 2.20 -16.26
N LEU A 54 -1.20 2.09 -14.94
CA LEU A 54 0.05 1.67 -14.28
C LEU A 54 0.21 0.15 -14.25
N VAL A 55 -0.89 -0.58 -14.43
CA VAL A 55 -0.99 -2.04 -14.43
C VAL A 55 -2.00 -2.45 -15.51
N SER A 56 -1.82 -3.63 -16.10
CA SER A 56 -2.76 -4.15 -17.09
C SER A 56 -4.16 -4.32 -16.51
N SER A 57 -5.17 -3.96 -17.30
CA SER A 57 -6.59 -4.18 -16.98
C SER A 57 -7.11 -5.54 -17.46
N ASP A 58 -6.28 -6.31 -18.18
CA ASP A 58 -6.70 -7.63 -18.67
C ASP A 58 -6.94 -8.60 -17.51
N PRO A 59 -7.92 -9.52 -17.62
CA PRO A 59 -8.26 -10.44 -16.52
C PRO A 59 -7.11 -11.36 -16.10
N ILE A 60 -6.21 -11.68 -17.04
CA ILE A 60 -5.12 -12.64 -16.83
C ILE A 60 -3.90 -11.92 -16.25
N SER A 61 -3.38 -10.91 -16.96
CA SER A 61 -2.17 -10.17 -16.58
C SER A 61 -2.43 -9.08 -15.52
N GLY A 62 -3.68 -8.63 -15.38
CA GLY A 62 -4.13 -7.68 -14.37
C GLY A 62 -4.66 -8.30 -13.08
N SER A 63 -4.62 -9.64 -12.95
CA SER A 63 -4.98 -10.31 -11.71
C SER A 63 -4.00 -9.96 -10.58
N LEU A 64 -4.48 -9.88 -9.33
CA LEU A 64 -3.65 -9.51 -8.18
C LEU A 64 -2.35 -10.33 -8.11
N ARG A 65 -2.42 -11.65 -8.33
CA ARG A 65 -1.26 -12.55 -8.31
C ARG A 65 -0.31 -12.31 -9.47
N ALA A 66 -0.82 -12.08 -10.70
CA ALA A 66 0.04 -11.80 -11.85
C ALA A 66 0.80 -10.47 -11.68
N VAL A 67 0.11 -9.45 -11.16
CA VAL A 67 0.70 -8.14 -10.89
C VAL A 67 1.76 -8.24 -9.79
N ALA A 68 1.44 -8.91 -8.68
CA ALA A 68 2.40 -9.15 -7.60
C ALA A 68 3.64 -9.93 -8.07
N ALA A 69 3.45 -10.96 -8.92
CA ALA A 69 4.57 -11.71 -9.50
C ALA A 69 5.46 -10.80 -10.39
N GLY A 70 4.86 -9.93 -11.19
CA GLY A 70 5.58 -8.94 -11.98
C GLY A 70 6.35 -7.93 -11.13
N LEU A 71 5.79 -7.51 -9.99
CA LEU A 71 6.47 -6.62 -9.03
C LEU A 71 7.67 -7.30 -8.38
N LEU A 72 7.52 -8.55 -7.92
CA LEU A 72 8.62 -9.33 -7.35
C LEU A 72 9.72 -9.56 -8.37
N HIS A 73 9.36 -9.93 -9.60
CA HIS A 73 10.32 -10.06 -10.70
C HIS A 73 11.07 -8.75 -10.94
N ARG A 74 10.37 -7.60 -10.94
CA ARG A 74 11.02 -6.29 -11.07
C ARG A 74 11.95 -5.98 -9.90
N MET A 75 11.56 -6.26 -8.66
CA MET A 75 12.43 -6.05 -7.48
C MET A 75 13.75 -6.84 -7.57
N ILE A 76 13.75 -8.00 -8.24
CA ILE A 76 14.99 -8.78 -8.45
C ILE A 76 15.91 -8.09 -9.46
N LEU A 77 15.34 -7.44 -10.48
CA LEU A 77 16.09 -6.85 -11.59
C LEU A 77 16.49 -5.38 -11.35
N ASP A 78 15.74 -4.66 -10.51
CA ASP A 78 15.85 -3.22 -10.29
C ASP A 78 16.02 -2.94 -8.79
N GLY A 79 17.27 -2.74 -8.37
CA GLY A 79 17.63 -2.55 -6.96
C GLY A 79 17.11 -1.24 -6.37
N GLU A 80 16.95 -0.19 -7.19
CA GLU A 80 16.37 1.08 -6.75
C GLU A 80 14.89 0.88 -6.43
N PHE A 81 14.14 0.26 -7.35
CA PHE A 81 12.75 -0.09 -7.13
C PHE A 81 12.58 -1.05 -5.94
N ALA A 82 13.48 -2.01 -5.76
CA ALA A 82 13.47 -2.89 -4.60
C ALA A 82 13.63 -2.10 -3.29
N GLY A 83 14.55 -1.14 -3.24
CA GLY A 83 14.75 -0.27 -2.08
C GLY A 83 13.52 0.57 -1.76
N GLU A 84 12.87 1.15 -2.78
CA GLU A 84 11.61 1.90 -2.62
C GLU A 84 10.50 1.03 -2.06
N MET A 85 10.30 -0.17 -2.62
CA MET A 85 9.26 -1.10 -2.16
C MET A 85 9.53 -1.59 -0.74
N SER A 86 10.76 -1.98 -0.41
CA SER A 86 11.14 -2.41 0.95
C SER A 86 10.89 -1.30 1.96
N THR A 87 11.28 -0.07 1.65
CA THR A 87 11.03 1.09 2.52
C THR A 87 9.54 1.30 2.79
N MET A 88 8.71 1.14 1.75
CA MET A 88 7.25 1.25 1.90
C MET A 88 6.67 0.10 2.74
N LEU A 89 7.16 -1.13 2.56
CA LEU A 89 6.74 -2.29 3.35
C LEU A 89 7.16 -2.15 4.82
N ASP A 90 8.34 -1.62 5.10
CA ASP A 90 8.82 -1.34 6.46
C ASP A 90 7.95 -0.29 7.16
N GLN A 91 7.57 0.77 6.46
CA GLN A 91 6.61 1.74 6.98
C GLN A 91 5.25 1.09 7.27
N TRP A 92 4.74 0.26 6.36
CA TRP A 92 3.49 -0.46 6.57
C TRP A 92 3.54 -1.33 7.83
N LYS A 93 4.62 -2.11 7.99
CA LYS A 93 4.87 -2.92 9.18
C LYS A 93 4.88 -2.06 10.45
N ALA A 94 5.61 -0.94 10.42
CA ALA A 94 5.67 -0.02 11.55
C ALA A 94 4.28 0.56 11.91
N TRP A 95 3.42 0.86 10.94
CA TRP A 95 2.05 1.31 11.22
C TRP A 95 1.19 0.22 11.86
N ALA A 96 1.36 -1.03 11.41
CA ALA A 96 0.65 -2.16 12.00
C ALA A 96 1.06 -2.36 13.48
N GLU A 97 2.36 -2.29 13.77
CA GLU A 97 2.93 -2.43 15.12
C GLU A 97 2.59 -1.26 16.05
N ASN A 98 2.58 -0.03 15.53
CA ASN A 98 2.28 1.19 16.31
C ASN A 98 0.78 1.43 16.52
N GLY A 99 -0.07 0.49 16.12
CA GLY A 99 -1.52 0.60 16.32
C GLY A 99 -2.25 1.40 15.23
N GLY A 100 -1.57 1.94 14.23
CA GLY A 100 -2.16 2.64 13.09
C GLY A 100 -1.23 3.66 12.44
N LEU A 101 -1.79 4.37 11.48
CA LEU A 101 -1.10 5.39 10.67
C LEU A 101 -1.12 6.75 11.39
N ARG A 102 0.01 7.48 11.42
CA ARG A 102 0.08 8.84 12.00
C ARG A 102 -0.15 9.91 10.92
N LYS A 103 -0.36 11.16 11.33
CA LYS A 103 -0.53 12.28 10.39
C LYS A 103 0.68 12.47 9.47
N SER A 104 1.89 12.33 10.00
CA SER A 104 3.14 12.40 9.22
C SER A 104 3.22 11.29 8.17
N ASP A 105 2.79 10.08 8.52
CA ASP A 105 2.78 8.93 7.60
C ASP A 105 1.78 9.16 6.45
N LEU A 106 0.64 9.80 6.74
CA LEU A 106 -0.37 10.14 5.73
C LEU A 106 0.16 11.18 4.73
N GLU A 107 0.98 12.12 5.19
CA GLU A 107 1.62 13.12 4.34
C GLU A 107 2.64 12.45 3.41
N THR A 108 3.51 11.58 3.94
CA THR A 108 4.44 10.76 3.15
C THR A 108 3.72 9.89 2.12
N LEU A 109 2.58 9.29 2.50
CA LEU A 109 1.76 8.49 1.61
C LEU A 109 1.18 9.27 0.43
N ARG A 110 0.84 10.56 0.63
CA ARG A 110 0.32 11.41 -0.45
C ARG A 110 1.36 11.68 -1.52
N GLU A 111 2.62 11.75 -1.14
CA GLU A 111 3.75 11.91 -2.06
C GLU A 111 4.07 10.59 -2.77
N GLY A 112 3.90 9.45 -2.09
CA GLY A 112 4.23 8.11 -2.56
C GLY A 112 3.05 7.21 -2.94
N LEU A 113 1.93 7.76 -3.42
CA LEU A 113 0.68 7.00 -3.63
C LEU A 113 0.85 5.75 -4.51
N LYS A 114 1.67 5.85 -5.57
CA LYS A 114 1.95 4.73 -6.46
C LYS A 114 2.66 3.60 -5.72
N SER A 115 3.71 3.92 -4.96
CA SER A 115 4.50 2.94 -4.22
C SER A 115 3.65 2.26 -3.14
N PHE A 116 2.81 3.01 -2.44
CA PHE A 116 1.83 2.47 -1.51
C PHE A 116 0.84 1.51 -2.18
N ALA A 117 0.28 1.92 -3.33
CA ALA A 117 -0.67 1.09 -4.07
C ALA A 117 -0.03 -0.24 -4.49
N LEU A 118 1.19 -0.22 -5.02
CA LEU A 118 1.93 -1.43 -5.40
C LEU A 118 2.28 -2.30 -4.19
N ALA A 119 2.78 -1.69 -3.11
CA ALA A 119 3.10 -2.39 -1.87
C ALA A 119 1.86 -3.08 -1.26
N SER A 120 0.69 -2.45 -1.33
CA SER A 120 -0.55 -3.05 -0.84
C SER A 120 -0.90 -4.36 -1.53
N LEU A 121 -0.57 -4.51 -2.83
CA LEU A 121 -0.78 -5.74 -3.57
C LEU A 121 0.11 -6.87 -3.06
N LEU A 122 1.38 -6.54 -2.78
CA LEU A 122 2.34 -7.48 -2.20
C LEU A 122 1.89 -7.92 -0.80
N VAL A 123 1.48 -6.98 0.06
CA VAL A 123 1.00 -7.29 1.42
C VAL A 123 -0.22 -8.21 1.37
N ALA A 124 -1.16 -7.97 0.46
CA ALA A 124 -2.34 -8.84 0.32
C ALA A 124 -1.98 -10.25 -0.14
N VAL A 125 -1.06 -10.40 -1.09
CA VAL A 125 -0.58 -11.72 -1.54
C VAL A 125 0.22 -12.42 -0.44
N ILE A 126 1.08 -11.71 0.27
CA ILE A 126 1.85 -12.27 1.40
C ILE A 126 0.91 -12.72 2.51
N LYS A 127 -0.15 -11.96 2.81
CA LYS A 127 -1.16 -12.36 3.80
C LYS A 127 -1.94 -13.60 3.34
N ASP A 128 -2.37 -13.66 2.08
CA ASP A 128 -3.08 -14.81 1.49
C ASP A 128 -2.21 -16.08 1.55
N VAL A 129 -0.95 -15.96 1.12
CA VAL A 129 0.03 -17.06 1.18
C VAL A 129 0.36 -17.40 2.62
N GLY A 130 0.54 -16.43 3.52
CA GLY A 130 0.84 -16.66 4.93
C GLY A 130 -0.29 -17.40 5.66
N ALA A 131 -1.55 -17.04 5.40
CA ALA A 131 -2.71 -17.75 5.95
C ALA A 131 -2.82 -19.18 5.39
N ALA A 132 -2.55 -19.37 4.10
CA ALA A 132 -2.50 -20.71 3.49
C ALA A 132 -1.30 -21.52 4.00
N ALA A 133 -0.16 -20.86 4.25
CA ALA A 133 1.09 -21.46 4.65
C ALA A 133 1.14 -21.76 6.14
N GLU A 134 0.50 -21.02 7.05
CA GLU A 134 0.40 -21.45 8.46
C GLU A 134 -0.29 -22.81 8.60
N GLY A 135 -1.22 -23.15 7.69
CA GLY A 135 -1.81 -24.47 7.56
C GLY A 135 -0.89 -25.51 6.87
N SER A 136 -0.09 -25.09 5.89
CA SER A 136 0.76 -25.99 5.06
C SER A 136 2.18 -26.18 5.62
N LEU A 137 2.87 -25.11 6.04
CA LEU A 137 4.23 -25.12 6.60
C LEU A 137 4.36 -26.05 7.80
N SER A 138 3.34 -26.16 8.65
CA SER A 138 3.38 -27.12 9.77
C SER A 138 3.46 -28.56 9.26
N MET A 139 2.71 -28.90 8.20
CA MET A 139 2.78 -30.21 7.56
C MET A 139 4.06 -30.39 6.74
N ASP A 140 4.46 -29.40 5.94
CA ASP A 140 5.63 -29.47 5.07
C ASP A 140 6.92 -29.51 5.89
N LEU A 141 7.00 -28.79 7.01
CA LEU A 141 8.15 -28.83 7.92
C LEU A 141 8.20 -30.15 8.69
N GLN A 142 7.04 -30.72 9.09
CA GLN A 142 6.97 -32.08 9.63
C GLN A 142 7.43 -33.12 8.61
N GLU A 143 7.06 -32.96 7.34
CA GLU A 143 7.41 -33.87 6.25
C GLU A 143 8.88 -33.73 5.82
N CYS A 144 9.42 -32.51 5.81
CA CYS A 144 10.84 -32.25 5.60
C CYS A 144 11.71 -32.78 6.75
N LEU A 145 11.29 -32.63 8.01
CA LEU A 145 11.96 -33.21 9.18
C LEU A 145 11.88 -34.75 9.18
N ARG A 146 10.80 -35.32 8.64
CA ARG A 146 10.63 -36.77 8.45
C ARG A 146 11.57 -37.31 7.36
N MET A 147 11.73 -36.58 6.26
CA MET A 147 12.49 -37.05 5.11
C MET A 147 13.99 -36.74 5.17
N TRP A 148 14.40 -35.61 5.75
CA TRP A 148 15.80 -35.14 5.71
C TRP A 148 16.31 -34.76 7.10
N ARG A 149 17.04 -35.68 7.72
CA ARG A 149 17.58 -35.54 9.10
C ARG A 149 18.74 -34.54 9.22
N GLN A 150 19.33 -34.11 8.08
CA GLN A 150 20.36 -33.08 7.98
C GLN A 150 20.22 -32.33 6.63
N VAL A 151 20.22 -31.00 6.66
CA VAL A 151 20.19 -30.15 5.46
C VAL A 151 21.34 -29.15 5.55
N ARG A 152 22.15 -29.02 4.49
CA ARG A 152 23.14 -27.94 4.35
C ARG A 152 22.47 -26.74 3.68
N LEU A 153 22.56 -25.59 4.33
CA LEU A 153 22.18 -24.31 3.75
C LEU A 153 23.39 -23.74 3.01
N GLY A 154 23.23 -23.48 1.71
CA GLY A 154 24.14 -22.72 0.87
C GLY A 154 23.41 -21.50 0.35
#